data_AF-A0A399ELS7-F1
#
_entry.id   AF-A0A399ELS7-F1
#
_cell.length_a   1.000
_cell.length_b   1.000
_cell.length_c   1.000
_cell.angle_alpha   90.00
_cell.angle_beta   90.00
_cell.angle_gamma   90.00
#
_symmetry.space_group_name_H-M   'P 1'
#
loop_
_entity.id
_entity.type
_entity.pdbx_description
1 polymer ?
#
loop_
_entity_poly.entity_id
_entity_poly.type
_entity_poly.pdbx_seq_one_letter_code
_entity_poly.pdbx_strand_id
1 'polypeptide(L)'
;MDEREIRFAPTGQIERRQALVEEFVAEVLRLPWAFISDETQLQDFGGGRTELELAEACYGRYGMGLEARHFEMPLYLLLDELEAARERRDFPN
;
A
#
# COMPACT_ATOMS: atom_id res chain seq x y z
N MET A 1 -16.55 -5.29 -33.23
CA MET A 1 -15.85 -4.35 -32.34
C MET A 1 -16.10 -4.89 -30.95
N ASP A 2 -15.11 -5.55 -30.35
CA ASP A 2 -15.24 -6.15 -29.02
C ASP A 2 -15.39 -5.05 -27.97
N GLU A 3 -16.61 -4.88 -27.50
CA GLU A 3 -16.95 -4.15 -26.29
C GLU A 3 -16.34 -4.90 -25.10
N ARG A 4 -15.07 -4.60 -24.80
CA ARG A 4 -14.48 -5.01 -23.52
C ARG A 4 -15.25 -4.26 -22.44
N GLU A 5 -16.25 -4.92 -21.87
CA GLU A 5 -16.98 -4.46 -20.68
C GLU A 5 -15.97 -3.87 -19.70
N ILE A 6 -16.05 -2.56 -19.49
CA ILE A 6 -15.32 -1.88 -18.44
C ILE A 6 -15.93 -2.42 -17.15
N ARG A 7 -15.32 -3.47 -16.59
CA ARG A 7 -15.66 -3.99 -15.27
C ARG A 7 -15.19 -2.95 -14.26
N PHE A 8 -16.07 -2.00 -13.95
CA PHE A 8 -15.87 -1.08 -12.84
C PHE A 8 -15.71 -1.93 -11.57
N ALA A 9 -14.65 -1.67 -10.80
CA ALA A 9 -14.49 -2.28 -9.50
C ALA A 9 -15.75 -1.96 -8.66
N PRO A 10 -16.29 -2.92 -7.89
CA PRO A 10 -17.41 -2.66 -6.99
C PRO A 10 -17.04 -1.49 -6.08
N THR A 11 -17.93 -0.51 -5.90
CA THR A 11 -17.66 0.74 -5.17
C THR A 11 -17.01 0.52 -3.80
N GLY A 12 -17.44 -0.52 -3.08
CA GLY A 12 -16.87 -0.86 -1.77
C GLY A 12 -15.41 -1.33 -1.80
N GLN A 13 -14.90 -1.85 -2.93
CA GLN A 13 -13.48 -2.16 -3.08
C GLN A 13 -12.65 -0.88 -3.28
N ILE A 14 -13.21 0.12 -3.97
CA ILE A 14 -12.55 1.41 -4.17
C ILE A 14 -12.44 2.16 -2.84
N GLU A 15 -13.51 2.20 -2.06
CA GLU A 15 -13.54 2.87 -0.74
C GLU A 15 -12.58 2.20 0.26
N ARG A 16 -12.56 0.87 0.33
CA ARG A 16 -11.60 0.12 1.17
C ARG A 16 -10.16 0.43 0.77
N ARG A 17 -9.89 0.48 -0.54
CA ARG A 17 -8.55 0.74 -1.07
C ARG A 17 -8.10 2.18 -0.80
N GLN A 18 -8.99 3.16 -0.95
CA GLN A 18 -8.71 4.54 -0.58
C GLN A 18 -8.38 4.67 0.91
N ALA A 19 -9.16 4.04 1.78
CA ALA A 19 -8.90 4.06 3.22
C ALA A 19 -7.53 3.44 3.59
N LEU A 20 -7.12 2.36 2.91
CA LEU A 20 -5.79 1.77 3.08
C LEU A 20 -4.67 2.71 2.62
N VAL A 21 -4.86 3.36 1.48
CA VAL A 21 -3.90 4.36 0.97
C VAL A 21 -3.77 5.53 1.95
N GLU A 22 -4.89 6.08 2.42
CA GLU A 22 -4.91 7.18 3.40
C GLU A 22 -4.22 6.79 4.71
N GLU A 23 -4.51 5.59 5.24
CA GLU A 23 -3.84 5.05 6.42
C GLU A 23 -2.33 4.92 6.19
N PHE A 24 -1.92 4.33 5.06
CA PHE A 24 -0.51 4.15 4.74
C PHE A 24 0.23 5.48 4.61
N VAL A 25 -0.38 6.46 3.94
CA VAL A 25 0.19 7.81 3.79
C VAL A 25 0.36 8.50 5.14
N ALA A 26 -0.67 8.47 5.97
CA ALA A 26 -0.66 9.15 7.26
C ALA A 26 0.30 8.47 8.25
N GLU A 27 0.27 7.15 8.35
CA GLU A 27 0.95 6.40 9.40
C GLU A 27 2.36 5.96 8.98
N VAL A 28 2.50 5.42 7.76
CA VAL A 28 3.76 4.88 7.24
C VAL A 28 4.59 5.93 6.53
N LEU A 29 4.00 6.76 5.67
CA LEU A 29 4.75 7.82 4.98
C LEU A 29 4.84 9.10 5.84
N ARG A 30 3.86 9.37 6.72
CA ARG A 30 3.68 10.66 7.44
C ARG A 30 3.72 11.86 6.51
N LEU A 31 3.16 11.70 5.31
CA LEU A 31 3.05 12.78 4.35
C LEU A 31 1.64 13.38 4.45
N PRO A 32 1.48 14.67 4.77
CA PRO A 32 0.16 15.25 5.01
C PRO A 32 -0.73 15.33 3.76
N TRP A 33 -0.15 15.15 2.56
CA TRP A 33 -0.84 15.20 1.27
C TRP A 33 0.06 14.59 0.17
N ALA A 34 0.15 13.25 0.13
CA ALA A 34 0.79 12.58 -0.99
C ALA A 34 -0.23 12.39 -2.12
N PHE A 35 0.05 12.94 -3.31
CA PHE A 35 -0.68 12.53 -4.50
C PHE A 35 -0.19 11.13 -4.89
N ILE A 36 -1.06 10.14 -4.74
CA ILE A 36 -0.75 8.75 -5.06
C ILE A 36 -1.51 8.38 -6.32
N SER A 37 -0.73 7.94 -7.31
CA SER A 37 -1.23 7.28 -8.50
C SER A 37 -1.08 5.76 -8.33
N ASP A 38 -1.81 4.99 -9.14
CA ASP A 38 -1.62 3.54 -9.23
C ASP A 38 -0.19 3.15 -9.65
N GLU A 39 0.55 4.05 -10.30
CA GLU A 39 1.94 3.81 -10.72
C GLU A 39 2.98 4.25 -9.68
N THR A 40 2.55 4.90 -8.59
CA THR A 40 3.47 5.40 -7.55
C THR A 40 4.14 4.24 -6.81
N GLN A 41 5.45 4.33 -6.63
CA GLN A 41 6.27 3.34 -5.94
C GLN A 41 6.82 3.91 -4.63
N LEU A 42 7.29 3.05 -3.71
CA LEU A 42 7.87 3.55 -2.46
C LEU A 42 9.14 4.37 -2.70
N GLN A 43 9.94 4.01 -3.70
CA GLN A 43 11.16 4.73 -4.04
C GLN A 43 10.92 6.17 -4.49
N ASP A 44 9.72 6.49 -4.99
CA ASP A 44 9.35 7.87 -5.38
C ASP A 44 9.24 8.80 -4.16
N PHE A 45 9.07 8.25 -2.95
CA PHE A 45 9.02 9.00 -1.69
C PHE A 45 10.39 9.19 -1.05
N GLY A 46 11.49 8.91 -1.76
CA GLY A 46 12.88 8.88 -1.29
C GLY A 46 13.47 10.18 -0.70
N GLY A 47 12.65 11.22 -0.47
CA GLY A 47 13.03 12.43 0.28
C GLY A 47 12.50 12.48 1.72
N GLY A 48 11.56 11.61 2.10
CA GLY A 48 10.84 11.70 3.39
C GLY A 48 11.38 10.81 4.50
N ARG A 49 11.85 9.59 4.17
CA ARG A 49 12.36 8.58 5.11
C ARG A 49 13.35 7.64 4.43
N THR A 50 14.19 6.99 5.23
CA THR A 50 15.04 5.89 4.76
C THR A 50 14.22 4.61 4.52
N GLU A 51 14.74 3.71 3.67
CA GLU A 51 14.14 2.39 3.43
C GLU A 51 13.94 1.59 4.72
N LEU A 52 14.87 1.72 5.67
CA LEU A 52 14.81 1.08 6.98
C LEU A 52 13.62 1.59 7.81
N GLU A 53 13.43 2.90 7.89
CA GLU A 53 12.31 3.50 8.64
C GLU A 53 10.95 3.11 8.05
N LEU A 54 10.88 2.96 6.72
CA LEU A 54 9.69 2.46 6.03
C LEU A 54 9.43 0.99 6.35
N ALA A 55 10.49 0.16 6.34
CA ALA A 55 10.38 -1.25 6.68
C ALA A 55 9.93 -1.46 8.13
N GLU A 56 10.47 -0.68 9.08
CA GLU A 56 10.07 -0.72 10.49
C GLU A 56 8.62 -0.26 10.69
N ALA A 57 8.20 0.81 10.01
CA ALA A 57 6.83 1.29 10.08
C ALA A 57 5.83 0.27 9.51
N CYS A 58 6.16 -0.35 8.38
CA CYS A 58 5.35 -1.41 7.78
C CYS A 58 5.26 -2.64 8.70
N TYR A 59 6.38 -3.04 9.29
CA TYR A 59 6.40 -4.17 10.23
C TYR A 59 5.55 -3.88 11.48
N GLY A 60 5.66 -2.68 12.06
CA GLY A 60 4.86 -2.28 13.21
C GLY A 60 3.35 -2.32 12.93
N ARG A 61 2.94 -1.81 11.77
CA ARG A 61 1.52 -1.67 11.41
C ARG A 61 0.90 -2.94 10.84
N TYR A 62 1.59 -3.59 9.90
CA TYR A 62 1.07 -4.71 9.12
C TYR A 62 1.70 -6.06 9.49
N GLY A 63 2.76 -6.07 10.30
CA GLY A 63 3.48 -7.32 10.66
C GLY A 63 4.38 -7.85 9.55
N MET A 64 4.61 -7.08 8.49
CA MET A 64 5.42 -7.46 7.34
C MET A 64 6.59 -6.50 7.16
N GLY A 65 7.80 -7.05 7.08
CA GLY A 65 8.99 -6.29 6.71
C GLY A 65 9.01 -6.05 5.20
N LEU A 66 9.51 -4.88 4.79
CA LEU A 66 9.73 -4.59 3.38
C LEU A 66 11.03 -5.23 2.89
N GLU A 67 11.03 -5.66 1.63
CA GLU A 67 12.17 -6.25 0.90
C GLU A 67 12.42 -5.35 -0.32
N ALA A 68 13.59 -5.42 -0.94
CA ALA A 68 13.96 -4.59 -2.09
C ALA A 68 12.88 -4.57 -3.19
N ARG A 69 12.27 -5.73 -3.50
CA ARG A 69 11.20 -5.85 -4.49
C ARG A 69 9.96 -5.01 -4.18
N HIS A 70 9.68 -4.74 -2.90
CA HIS A 70 8.53 -3.96 -2.46
C HIS A 70 8.74 -2.46 -2.73
N PHE A 71 9.99 -2.02 -2.92
CA PHE A 71 10.30 -0.62 -3.24
C PHE A 71 10.10 -0.28 -4.72
N GLU A 72 10.28 -1.26 -5.60
CA GLU A 72 10.06 -1.16 -7.05
C GLU A 72 8.62 -1.53 -7.46
N MET A 73 7.83 -2.04 -6.51
CA MET A 73 6.46 -2.46 -6.73
C MET A 73 5.51 -1.25 -6.70
N PRO A 74 4.49 -1.22 -7.59
CA PRO A 74 3.39 -0.27 -7.49
C PRO A 74 2.72 -0.33 -6.11
N LEU A 75 2.41 0.83 -5.53
CA LEU A 75 1.91 0.94 -4.18
C LEU A 75 0.60 0.14 -3.96
N TYR A 76 -0.26 0.07 -4.98
CA TYR A 76 -1.52 -0.69 -4.87
C TYR A 76 -1.30 -2.19 -4.62
N LEU A 77 -0.26 -2.79 -5.24
CA LEU A 77 0.09 -4.20 -5.03
C LEU A 77 0.74 -4.39 -3.66
N LEU A 78 1.59 -3.45 -3.26
CA LEU A 78 2.19 -3.48 -1.93
C LEU A 78 1.11 -3.44 -0.84
N LEU A 79 0.12 -2.57 -0.98
CA LEU A 79 -0.99 -2.46 -0.03
C LEU A 79 -1.80 -3.75 0.05
N ASP A 80 -2.02 -4.45 -1.07
CA ASP A 80 -2.68 -5.76 -1.07
C ASP A 80 -1.85 -6.80 -0.27
N GLU A 81 -0.52 -6.81 -0.43
CA GLU A 81 0.35 -7.71 0.35
C GLU A 81 0.39 -7.36 1.85
N LEU A 82 0.45 -6.07 2.18
CA LEU A 82 0.44 -5.58 3.56
C LEU A 82 -0.90 -5.86 4.25
N GLU A 83 -2.02 -5.69 3.54
CA GLU A 83 -3.34 -6.02 4.06
C GLU A 83 -3.46 -7.53 4.31
N ALA A 84 -3.05 -8.37 3.36
CA ALA A 84 -3.05 -9.82 3.53
C ALA A 84 -2.16 -10.29 4.68
N ALA A 85 -1.01 -9.64 4.89
CA ALA A 85 -0.13 -9.91 6.04
C ALA A 85 -0.79 -9.53 7.37
N ARG A 86 -1.47 -8.37 7.41
CA ARG A 86 -2.24 -7.92 8.59
C ARG A 86 -3.37 -8.89 8.93
N GLU A 87 -4.13 -9.36 7.94
CA GLU A 87 -5.19 -10.35 8.16
C GLU A 87 -4.63 -11.68 8.69
N ARG A 88 -3.50 -12.16 8.19
CA ARG A 88 -2.84 -13.38 8.72
C ARG A 88 -2.34 -13.22 10.15
N ARG A 89 -1.93 -12.00 10.55
CA ARG A 89 -1.50 -11.71 11.92
C ARG A 89 -2.66 -11.71 12.91
N ASP A 90 -3.83 -11.21 12.50
CA ASP A 90 -5.02 -11.10 13.37
C ASP A 90 -5.69 -12.47 13.61
N PHE A 91 -5.47 -13.43 12.71
CA PHE A 91 -5.93 -14.82 12.84
C PHE A 91 -4.75 -15.81 12.96
N PRO A 92 -4.07 -15.88 14.13
CA PRO A 92 -3.12 -16.95 14.39
C PRO A 92 -3.89 -18.27 14.56
N ASN A 93 -3.78 -19.14 13.56
CA ASN A 93 -4.27 -20.51 13.63
C ASN A 93 -3.51 -21.32 14.69
#